data_AF-A0A2V9XBX3-F1
#
_entry.id   AF-A0A2V9XBX3-F1
#
_cell.length_a   1.000
_cell.length_b   1.000
_cell.length_c   1.000
_cell.angle_alpha   90.00
_cell.angle_beta   90.00
_cell.angle_gamma   90.00
#
_symmetry.space_group_name_H-M   'P 1'
#
loop_
_entity.id
_entity.type
_entity.pdbx_description
1 polymer ?
#
loop_
_entity_poly.entity_id
_entity_poly.type
_entity_poly.pdbx_seq_one_letter_code
_entity_poly.pdbx_strand_id
1 'polypeptide(L)'
;MTVAAGFMCSDGIILCADSEHSDEITKFQRSKVFRFGDDLVLTGAGQTSYITTAFDKLSDKYRQGIPDTPSGARLALEEVTLDVYA
;
A
#
# COMPACT_ATOMS: atom_id res chain seq x y z
N MET A 1 -2.22 -9.11 14.62
CA MET A 1 -1.36 -7.90 14.63
C MET A 1 -0.66 -7.86 13.29
N THR A 2 -0.52 -6.70 12.65
CA THR A 2 0.13 -6.59 11.33
C THR A 2 1.39 -5.75 11.49
N VAL A 3 2.48 -6.16 10.84
CA VAL A 3 3.73 -5.42 10.77
C VAL A 3 4.06 -5.18 9.31
N ALA A 4 4.27 -3.91 8.96
CA ALA A 4 4.72 -3.49 7.64
C ALA A 4 5.85 -2.46 7.81
N ALA A 5 6.91 -2.60 7.02
CA ALA A 5 8.07 -1.72 7.04
C ALA A 5 8.61 -1.51 5.62
N GLY A 6 9.19 -0.33 5.38
CA GLY A 6 9.83 0.03 4.12
C GLY A 6 11.20 0.65 4.36
N PHE A 7 12.18 0.26 3.54
CA PHE A 7 13.54 0.79 3.58
C PHE A 7 13.93 1.30 2.20
N MET A 8 14.37 2.55 2.13
CA MET A 8 14.95 3.12 0.93
C MET A 8 16.43 2.74 0.84
N CYS A 9 16.82 2.14 -0.27
CA CYS A 9 18.19 1.73 -0.59
C CYS A 9 18.73 2.60 -1.73
N SER A 10 20.03 2.51 -2.01
CA SER A 10 20.67 3.28 -3.09
C SER A 10 20.14 2.95 -4.49
N ASP A 11 19.62 1.74 -4.68
CA ASP A 11 19.22 1.16 -5.96
C ASP A 11 17.75 0.68 -5.96
N GLY A 12 16.99 0.94 -4.91
CA GLY A 12 15.61 0.48 -4.83
C GLY A 12 14.97 0.63 -3.46
N ILE A 13 13.88 -0.10 -3.26
CA ILE A 13 13.09 -0.08 -2.03
C ILE A 13 12.85 -1.51 -1.59
N ILE A 14 13.12 -1.80 -0.32
CA ILE A 14 12.73 -3.06 0.32
C ILE A 14 11.42 -2.82 1.07
N LEU A 15 10.40 -3.63 0.76
CA LEU A 15 9.13 -3.66 1.49
C LEU A 15 9.00 -5.00 2.22
N CYS A 16 8.72 -4.94 3.52
CA CYS A 16 8.52 -6.09 4.38
C CYS A 16 7.11 -6.04 4.96
N ALA A 17 6.39 -7.15 4.87
CA ALA A 17 5.08 -7.31 5.48
C ALA A 17 4.97 -8.71 6.06
N ASP A 18 4.42 -8.83 7.27
CA ASP A 18 4.08 -10.14 7.79
C ASP A 18 2.96 -10.80 6.97
N SER A 19 2.91 -12.12 7.00
CA SER A 19 1.91 -12.88 6.25
C SER A 19 0.74 -13.37 7.10
N GLU A 20 0.73 -13.11 8.42
CA GLU A 20 -0.34 -13.56 9.31
C GLU A 20 -1.57 -12.68 9.13
N HIS A 21 -2.64 -13.23 8.56
CA HIS A 21 -3.96 -12.62 8.61
C HIS A 21 -4.74 -13.24 9.77
N SER A 22 -5.30 -12.40 10.63
CA SER A 22 -6.19 -12.81 11.72
C SER A 22 -7.56 -12.19 11.49
N ASP A 23 -8.56 -13.04 11.31
CA ASP A 23 -9.97 -12.66 11.42
C ASP A 23 -10.47 -12.97 12.84
N GLU A 24 -11.75 -12.72 13.16
CA GLU A 24 -12.30 -12.90 14.51
C GLU A 24 -12.10 -14.31 15.09
N ILE A 25 -12.02 -15.33 14.23
CA ILE A 25 -12.05 -16.74 14.62
C ILE A 25 -10.93 -17.57 13.97
N THR A 26 -10.25 -17.02 12.96
CA THR A 26 -9.28 -17.78 12.16
C THR A 26 -7.98 -17.02 11.95
N LYS A 27 -6.88 -17.77 11.88
CA LYS A 27 -5.58 -17.28 11.46
C LYS A 27 -5.13 -18.06 10.23
N PHE A 28 -4.70 -17.35 9.20
CA PHE A 28 -4.21 -17.95 7.97
C PHE A 28 -3.16 -17.06 7.30
N GLN A 29 -2.44 -17.63 6.34
CA GLN A 29 -1.40 -16.92 5.62
C GLN A 29 -1.98 -16.16 4.43
N ARG A 30 -1.68 -14.87 4.31
CA ARG A 30 -2.05 -14.03 3.16
C ARG A 30 -0.98 -12.97 2.89
N SER A 31 -0.67 -12.73 1.61
CA SER A 31 0.18 -11.61 1.23
C SER A 31 -0.49 -10.28 1.60
N LYS A 32 0.28 -9.37 2.21
CA LYS A 32 -0.09 -7.97 2.49
C LYS A 32 0.72 -6.98 1.64
N VAL A 33 1.25 -7.49 0.52
CA VAL A 33 1.93 -6.70 -0.51
C VAL A 33 1.02 -6.66 -1.73
N PHE A 34 0.63 -5.46 -2.12
CA PHE A 34 -0.26 -5.17 -3.25
C PHE A 34 0.57 -4.56 -4.37
N ARG A 35 0.32 -4.95 -5.62
CA ARG A 35 1.07 -4.48 -6.78
C ARG A 35 0.12 -4.04 -7.88
N PHE A 36 0.39 -2.90 -8.48
CA PHE A 36 -0.29 -2.40 -9.66
C PHE A 36 0.76 -2.12 -10.74
N GLY A 37 0.83 -3.01 -11.74
CA GLY A 37 1.88 -2.99 -12.75
C GLY A 37 3.28 -3.04 -12.13
N ASP A 38 4.22 -2.36 -12.79
CA ASP A 38 5.59 -2.16 -12.31
C ASP A 38 5.78 -0.82 -11.58
N ASP A 39 4.76 0.05 -11.59
CA ASP A 39 4.85 1.44 -11.14
C ASP A 39 4.48 1.64 -9.66
N LEU A 40 3.72 0.71 -9.07
CA LEU A 40 3.19 0.84 -7.72
C LEU A 40 3.25 -0.48 -6.94
N VAL A 41 3.89 -0.43 -5.77
CA VAL A 41 3.85 -1.47 -4.76
C VAL A 41 3.44 -0.84 -3.42
N LEU A 42 2.45 -1.43 -2.76
CA LEU A 42 1.92 -0.95 -1.49
C LEU A 42 1.93 -2.05 -0.44
N THR A 43 2.27 -1.70 0.79
CA THR A 43 2.03 -2.50 1.98
C THR A 43 1.61 -1.61 3.14
N GLY A 44 0.96 -2.17 4.16
CA GLY A 44 0.47 -1.40 5.29
C GLY A 44 0.06 -2.28 6.46
N ALA A 45 -0.07 -1.63 7.62
CA ALA A 45 -0.58 -2.22 8.85
C ALA A 45 -1.84 -1.49 9.31
N GLY A 46 -2.87 -2.23 9.70
CA GLY A 46 -4.17 -1.67 10.07
C GLY A 46 -5.31 -2.57 9.61
N GLN A 47 -6.51 -1.98 9.51
CA GLN A 47 -7.68 -2.67 8.99
C GLN A 47 -7.54 -2.93 7.49
N THR A 48 -7.77 -4.18 7.09
CA THR A 48 -7.58 -4.63 5.70
C THR A 48 -8.43 -3.83 4.73
N SER A 49 -9.69 -3.51 5.09
CA SER A 49 -10.61 -2.73 4.26
C SER A 49 -10.04 -1.36 3.87
N TYR A 50 -9.52 -0.61 4.83
CA TYR A 50 -8.90 0.70 4.61
C TYR A 50 -7.66 0.60 3.71
N ILE A 51 -6.81 -0.41 3.92
CA ILE A 51 -5.61 -0.64 3.10
C ILE A 51 -6.01 -0.98 1.66
N THR A 52 -7.01 -1.86 1.47
CA THR A 52 -7.49 -2.21 0.14
C THR A 52 -8.14 -1.04 -0.56
N THR A 53 -8.94 -0.22 0.14
CA THR A 53 -9.53 0.99 -0.44
C THR A 53 -8.46 2.02 -0.84
N ALA A 54 -7.43 2.21 -0.01
CA ALA A 54 -6.30 3.06 -0.37
C ALA A 54 -5.56 2.55 -1.62
N PHE A 55 -5.34 1.24 -1.71
CA PHE A 55 -4.71 0.62 -2.87
C PHE A 55 -5.53 0.79 -4.14
N ASP A 56 -6.85 0.57 -4.09
CA ASP A 56 -7.74 0.72 -5.23
C ASP A 56 -7.75 2.17 -5.73
N LYS A 57 -7.91 3.15 -4.83
CA LYS A 57 -7.87 4.59 -5.16
C LYS A 57 -6.52 5.03 -5.74
N LEU A 58 -5.40 4.52 -5.19
CA LEU A 58 -4.08 4.79 -5.74
C LEU A 58 -3.89 4.17 -7.12
N SER A 59 -4.33 2.92 -7.30
CA SER A 59 -4.26 2.23 -8.59
C SER A 59 -5.05 2.98 -9.66
N ASP A 60 -6.22 3.52 -9.31
CA ASP A 60 -7.03 4.33 -10.20
C ASP A 60 -6.34 5.64 -10.60
N LYS A 61 -5.69 6.33 -9.64
CA LYS A 61 -4.85 7.52 -9.95
C LYS A 61 -3.70 7.16 -10.88
N TYR A 62 -2.96 6.09 -10.61
CA TYR A 62 -1.83 5.66 -11.43
C TYR A 62 -2.27 5.21 -12.84
N ARG A 63 -3.50 4.70 -12.98
CA ARG A 63 -4.09 4.40 -14.30
C ARG A 63 -4.39 5.66 -15.11
N GLN A 64 -4.72 6.78 -14.45
CA GLN A 64 -4.99 8.07 -15.09
C GLN A 64 -3.70 8.84 -15.42
N GLY A 65 -2.64 8.65 -14.63
CA GLY A 65 -1.32 9.22 -14.88
C GLY A 65 -0.33 8.79 -13.80
N ILE A 66 0.78 8.19 -14.24
CA ILE A 66 1.88 7.83 -13.35
C ILE A 66 2.60 9.12 -12.93
N PRO A 67 2.82 9.38 -11.63
CA PRO A 67 3.57 10.55 -11.21
C PRO A 67 5.02 10.50 -11.70
N ASP A 68 5.44 11.52 -12.46
CA ASP A 68 6.81 11.60 -13.00
C ASP A 68 7.87 12.02 -11.95
N THR A 69 7.44 12.36 -10.73
CA THR A 69 8.33 12.85 -9.66
C THR A 69 8.01 12.20 -8.31
N PRO A 70 9.01 12.02 -7.43
CA PRO A 70 8.78 11.54 -6.07
C PRO A 70 7.81 12.42 -5.27
N SER A 71 7.86 13.74 -5.47
CA SER A 71 6.93 14.69 -4.83
C SER A 71 5.49 14.49 -5.31
N GLY A 72 5.29 14.24 -6.61
CA GLY A 72 3.98 13.92 -7.16
C GLY A 72 3.42 12.61 -6.60
N ALA A 73 4.26 11.56 -6.51
CA ALA A 73 3.88 10.29 -5.91
C ALA A 73 3.49 10.44 -4.43
N ARG A 74 4.22 11.27 -3.68
CA ARG A 74 3.90 11.60 -2.29
C ARG A 74 2.55 12.32 -2.17
N LEU A 75 2.29 13.33 -2.99
CA LEU A 75 1.02 14.07 -2.97
C LEU A 75 -0.16 13.15 -3.28
N ALA A 76 -0.03 12.27 -4.29
CA ALA A 76 -1.05 11.29 -4.61
C ALA A 76 -1.35 10.36 -3.43
N LEU A 77 -0.32 9.92 -2.69
CA LEU A 77 -0.47 9.11 -1.48
C LEU A 77 -1.17 9.88 -0.35
N GLU A 78 -0.78 11.12 -0.09
CA GLU A 78 -1.40 11.96 0.94
C GLU A 78 -2.88 12.24 0.65
N GLU A 79 -3.22 12.57 -0.61
CA GLU A 79 -4.60 12.77 -1.05
C GLU A 79 -5.46 11.52 -0.86
N VAL A 80 -4.98 10.35 -1.29
CA VAL A 80 -5.72 9.09 -1.12
C VAL A 80 -5.86 8.74 0.35
N THR A 81 -4.83 8.96 1.16
CA THR A 81 -4.87 8.67 2.59
C THR A 81 -5.95 9.50 3.28
N LEU A 82 -6.04 10.80 2.98
CA LEU A 82 -7.08 11.68 3.52
C LEU A 82 -8.48 11.23 3.09
N ASP A 83 -8.65 10.87 1.83
CA ASP A 83 -9.92 10.43 1.25
C ASP A 83 -10.37 9.03 1.71
N VAL A 84 -9.49 8.24 2.32
CA VAL A 84 -9.82 6.93 2.91
C VAL A 84 -10.40 7.07 4.32
N TYR A 85 -10.10 8.18 5.01
CA TYR A 85 -10.57 8.46 6.37
C TYR A 85 -11.70 9.50 6.44
N ALA A 86 -12.05 10.14 5.33
CA ALA A 86 -13.17 11.08 5.21
C ALA A 86 -14.52 10.33 5.16
#